data_AF-A0A7J2LYA7-F1
#
_entry.id   AF-A0A7J2LYA7-F1
#
_cell.length_a   1.000
_cell.length_b   1.000
_cell.length_c   1.000
_cell.angle_alpha   90.00
_cell.angle_beta   90.00
_cell.angle_gamma   90.00
#
_symmetry.space_group_name_H-M   'P 1'
#
loop_
_entity.id
_entity.type
_entity.pdbx_description
1 polymer ?
#
loop_
_entity_poly.entity_id
_entity_poly.type
_entity_poly.pdbx_seq_one_letter_code
_entity_poly.pdbx_strand_id
1 'polypeptide(L)'
;MSRGLYSFAKNESFLDIFALSDHAESQTDRQRDYFVEATNDYYQPSFVTFIGFEWTNHGLGHRNIFYPRDYGPILRPDDPAYDRLEKIWEATEEHKALVIPHHSANVVMGVDWHLGHDPKVERLVEIYSIWGNSERSARQGNPIPIRVLRAEREGRHVIDGLAIGYQMGFIGGGRHL
;
A
#
# COMPACT_ATOMS: atom_id res chain seq x y z
N MET A 1 -3.66 2.71 20.95
CA MET A 1 -2.78 1.71 20.30
C MET A 1 -1.91 2.39 19.24
N SER A 2 -2.47 3.17 18.31
CA SER A 2 -1.70 3.82 17.22
C SER A 2 -0.59 4.78 17.67
N ARG A 3 -0.82 5.68 18.64
CA ARG A 3 0.24 6.60 19.14
C ARG A 3 1.49 5.86 19.65
N GLY A 4 1.33 4.63 20.15
CA GLY A 4 2.45 3.75 20.52
C GLY A 4 3.28 3.32 19.32
N LEU A 5 2.65 3.06 18.17
CA LEU A 5 3.33 2.70 16.92
C LEU A 5 4.16 3.86 16.38
N TYR A 6 3.65 5.09 16.41
CA TYR A 6 4.43 6.28 16.02
C TYR A 6 5.64 6.50 16.93
N SER A 7 5.46 6.35 18.25
CA SER A 7 6.58 6.43 19.20
C SER A 7 7.62 5.34 18.95
N PHE A 8 7.19 4.10 18.72
CA PHE A 8 8.09 2.99 18.40
C PHE A 8 8.84 3.21 17.09
N ALA A 9 8.13 3.62 16.02
CA ALA A 9 8.72 3.92 14.72
C ALA A 9 9.83 4.97 14.83
N LYS A 10 9.58 6.06 15.56
CA LYS A 10 10.52 7.15 15.74
C LYS A 10 11.67 6.82 16.69
N ASN A 11 11.34 6.33 17.89
CA ASN A 11 12.28 6.30 19.01
C ASN A 11 13.00 4.95 19.17
N GLU A 12 12.43 3.86 18.65
CA GLU A 12 12.97 2.50 18.80
C GLU A 12 13.44 1.90 17.48
N SER A 13 12.70 2.16 16.40
CA SER A 13 13.07 1.73 15.04
C SER A 13 13.91 2.76 14.29
N PHE A 14 14.01 3.98 14.82
CA PHE A 14 14.77 5.09 14.24
C PHE A 14 14.42 5.38 12.77
N LEU A 15 13.14 5.27 12.41
CA LEU A 15 12.67 5.58 11.05
C LEU A 15 12.64 7.09 10.83
N ASP A 16 13.00 7.54 9.63
CA ASP A 16 12.81 8.93 9.20
C ASP A 16 11.40 9.19 8.64
N ILE A 17 10.74 8.14 8.15
CA ILE A 17 9.43 8.17 7.50
C ILE A 17 8.57 7.02 8.02
N PHE A 18 7.31 7.30 8.36
CA PHE A 18 6.36 6.27 8.82
C PHE A 18 4.94 6.55 8.34
N ALA A 19 4.19 5.49 8.04
CA ALA A 19 2.78 5.57 7.73
C ALA A 19 2.08 4.34 8.32
N LEU A 20 1.00 4.59 9.07
CA LEU A 20 0.12 3.52 9.54
C LEU A 20 -0.82 3.12 8.40
N SER A 21 -0.88 1.83 8.06
CA SER A 21 -1.63 1.33 6.90
C SER A 21 -2.49 0.11 7.24
N ASP A 22 -3.44 0.30 8.16
CA ASP A 22 -4.42 -0.73 8.54
C ASP A 22 -5.55 -0.84 7.49
N HIS A 23 -6.28 -1.95 7.49
CA HIS A 23 -7.34 -2.26 6.51
C HIS A 23 -8.49 -1.24 6.56
N ALA A 24 -8.79 -0.60 5.44
CA ALA A 24 -9.78 0.49 5.37
C ALA A 24 -11.20 0.05 5.78
N GLU A 25 -11.61 -1.16 5.39
CA GLU A 25 -12.90 -1.76 5.72
C GLU A 25 -13.05 -2.08 7.21
N SER A 26 -11.93 -2.21 7.92
CA SER A 26 -11.91 -2.51 9.36
C SER A 26 -11.85 -1.24 10.24
N GLN A 27 -11.70 -0.07 9.64
CA GLN A 27 -11.64 1.20 10.36
C GLN A 27 -13.02 1.85 10.46
N THR A 28 -13.49 2.09 11.67
CA THR A 28 -14.62 3.00 11.93
C THR A 28 -14.23 4.46 11.68
N ASP A 29 -15.19 5.34 11.44
CA ASP A 29 -14.92 6.78 11.24
C ASP A 29 -14.22 7.40 12.45
N ARG A 30 -14.59 6.99 13.67
CA ARG A 30 -13.91 7.45 14.89
C ARG A 30 -12.45 6.98 14.96
N GLN A 31 -12.15 5.75 14.52
CA GLN A 31 -10.76 5.29 14.45
C GLN A 31 -9.98 6.06 13.39
N ARG A 32 -10.61 6.32 12.24
CA ARG A 32 -10.03 7.13 11.16
C ARG A 32 -9.66 8.52 11.66
N ASP A 33 -10.57 9.22 12.32
CA ASP A 33 -10.32 10.55 12.90
C ASP A 33 -9.14 10.53 13.86
N TYR A 34 -9.11 9.54 14.76
CA TYR A 34 -8.02 9.36 15.70
C TYR A 34 -6.68 9.05 15.01
N PHE A 35 -6.67 8.27 13.93
CA PHE A 35 -5.46 7.98 13.16
C PHE A 35 -4.95 9.21 12.42
N VAL A 36 -5.84 10.01 11.82
CA VAL A 36 -5.48 11.28 11.18
C VAL A 36 -4.88 12.25 12.19
N GLU A 37 -5.54 12.45 13.34
CA GLU A 37 -5.04 13.29 14.43
C GLU A 37 -3.66 12.82 14.90
N ALA A 38 -3.50 11.53 15.21
CA ALA A 38 -2.23 10.97 15.65
C ALA A 38 -1.12 11.11 14.60
N THR A 39 -1.44 10.93 13.32
CA THR A 39 -0.48 11.11 12.22
C THR A 39 0.04 12.54 12.20
N ASN A 40 -0.88 13.51 12.21
CA ASN A 40 -0.56 14.94 12.14
C ASN A 40 0.21 15.40 13.38
N ASP A 41 -0.17 14.95 14.58
CA ASP A 41 0.49 15.29 15.84
C ASP A 41 1.97 14.83 15.91
N TYR A 42 2.27 13.67 15.30
CA TYR A 42 3.62 13.10 15.33
C TYR A 42 4.53 13.64 14.23
N TYR A 43 3.98 14.35 13.23
CA TYR A 43 4.75 14.90 12.13
C TYR A 43 5.82 15.86 12.65
N GLN A 44 7.06 15.64 12.22
CA GLN A 44 8.17 16.58 12.40
C GLN A 44 9.03 16.57 11.14
N PRO A 45 9.76 17.65 10.78
CA PRO A 45 10.65 17.62 9.63
C PRO A 45 11.70 16.49 9.65
N SER A 46 12.08 16.02 10.84
CA SER A 46 12.99 14.88 11.05
C SER A 46 12.29 13.52 11.21
N PHE A 47 10.96 13.49 11.17
CA PHE A 47 10.14 12.27 11.25
C PHE A 47 8.83 12.51 10.50
N VAL A 48 8.83 12.21 9.20
CA VAL A 48 7.71 12.49 8.31
C VAL A 48 6.67 11.39 8.43
N THR A 49 5.45 11.78 8.77
CA THR A 49 4.31 10.89 8.86
C THR A 49 3.34 11.11 7.70
N PHE A 50 2.77 10.02 7.18
CA PHE A 50 1.72 10.06 6.16
C PHE A 50 0.43 9.43 6.67
N ILE A 51 -0.71 10.01 6.29
CA ILE A 51 -2.02 9.43 6.59
C ILE A 51 -2.20 8.24 5.64
N GLY A 52 -2.31 7.03 6.18
CA GLY A 52 -2.35 5.81 5.41
C GLY A 52 -3.55 4.91 5.70
N PHE A 53 -3.80 3.97 4.79
CA PHE A 53 -4.59 2.76 4.98
C PHE A 53 -4.31 1.78 3.84
N GLU A 54 -4.67 0.51 4.05
CA GLU A 54 -4.74 -0.49 2.99
C GLU A 54 -6.16 -0.54 2.41
N TRP A 55 -6.26 -0.38 1.10
CA TRP A 55 -7.47 -0.67 0.34
C TRP A 55 -7.44 -2.16 -0.07
N THR A 56 -8.26 -2.95 0.61
CA THR A 56 -8.25 -4.42 0.58
C THR A 56 -9.29 -4.95 -0.42
N ASN A 57 -8.89 -5.22 -1.67
CA ASN A 57 -9.79 -5.83 -2.65
C ASN A 57 -9.20 -7.12 -3.24
N HIS A 58 -9.77 -8.28 -2.91
CA HIS A 58 -9.27 -9.57 -3.37
C HIS A 58 -9.43 -9.82 -4.88
N GLY A 59 -10.36 -9.11 -5.54
CA GLY A 59 -10.56 -9.23 -6.98
C GLY A 59 -9.60 -8.35 -7.78
N LEU A 60 -9.39 -7.13 -7.30
CA LEU A 60 -8.61 -6.11 -8.00
C LEU A 60 -7.15 -6.05 -7.56
N GLY A 61 -6.82 -6.65 -6.41
CA GLY A 61 -5.53 -6.59 -5.73
C GLY A 61 -5.53 -5.54 -4.61
N HIS A 62 -4.62 -5.67 -3.65
CA HIS A 62 -4.55 -4.71 -2.55
C HIS A 62 -3.62 -3.54 -2.90
N ARG A 63 -3.94 -2.35 -2.39
CA ARG A 63 -3.09 -1.15 -2.49
C ARG A 63 -3.01 -0.41 -1.17
N ASN A 64 -1.81 0.01 -0.80
CA ASN A 64 -1.65 1.02 0.24
C ASN A 64 -1.88 2.41 -0.34
N ILE A 65 -2.64 3.24 0.39
CA ILE A 65 -2.95 4.62 -0.02
C ILE A 65 -2.38 5.57 1.03
N PHE A 66 -1.60 6.56 0.59
CA PHE A 66 -0.93 7.52 1.47
C PHE A 66 -1.18 8.96 1.04
N TYR A 67 -1.77 9.76 1.93
CA TYR A 67 -2.00 11.19 1.70
C TYR A 67 -0.84 12.01 2.24
N PRO A 68 -0.40 13.07 1.52
CA PRO A 68 0.78 13.83 1.88
C PRO A 68 0.69 14.46 3.27
N ARG A 69 -0.42 15.13 3.66
CA ARG A 69 -0.69 15.74 4.98
C ARG A 69 -2.17 16.10 5.17
N ASP A 70 -2.51 16.64 6.35
CA ASP A 70 -3.78 17.25 6.77
C ASP A 70 -4.96 16.28 6.86
N TYR A 71 -5.46 15.83 5.73
CA TYR A 71 -6.63 14.97 5.62
C TYR A 71 -6.71 14.31 4.24
N GLY A 72 -7.28 13.10 4.21
CA GLY A 72 -7.76 12.46 3.01
C GLY A 72 -8.92 11.52 3.35
N PRO A 73 -9.92 11.35 2.46
CA PRO A 73 -11.04 10.46 2.70
C PRO A 73 -10.54 9.03 2.92
N ILE A 74 -11.23 8.26 3.76
CA ILE A 74 -11.01 6.82 3.81
C ILE A 74 -11.74 6.19 2.63
N LEU A 75 -11.00 5.48 1.79
CA LEU A 75 -11.55 4.81 0.61
C LEU A 75 -11.77 3.35 1.01
N ARG A 76 -13.03 2.96 1.23
CA ARG A 76 -13.34 1.58 1.65
C ARG A 76 -13.76 0.73 0.45
N PRO A 77 -13.21 -0.48 0.28
CA PRO A 77 -13.49 -1.33 -0.89
C PRO A 77 -14.94 -1.85 -0.94
N ASP A 78 -15.66 -1.84 0.18
CA ASP A 78 -17.08 -2.21 0.29
C ASP A 78 -18.04 -1.03 0.05
N ASP A 79 -17.52 0.19 -0.09
CA ASP A 79 -18.29 1.37 -0.48
C ASP A 79 -18.41 1.41 -2.02
N PRO A 80 -19.62 1.45 -2.59
CA PRO A 80 -19.82 1.66 -4.01
C PRO A 80 -19.18 2.95 -4.55
N ALA A 81 -18.76 3.90 -3.73
CA ALA A 81 -17.98 5.05 -4.18
C ALA A 81 -16.51 4.72 -4.49
N TYR A 82 -15.98 3.57 -4.02
CA TYR A 82 -14.54 3.21 -4.08
C TYR A 82 -14.25 1.73 -4.41
N ASP A 83 -15.20 1.02 -5.02
CA ASP A 83 -15.14 -0.43 -5.30
C ASP A 83 -14.40 -0.83 -6.60
N ARG A 84 -13.86 0.14 -7.36
CA ARG A 84 -13.08 -0.08 -8.60
C ARG A 84 -11.85 0.81 -8.65
N LEU A 85 -10.86 0.38 -9.45
CA LEU A 85 -9.56 1.04 -9.57
C LEU A 85 -9.69 2.50 -10.02
N GLU A 86 -10.54 2.78 -11.00
CA GLU A 86 -10.70 4.13 -11.53
C GLU A 86 -11.25 5.10 -10.49
N LYS A 87 -12.11 4.62 -9.57
CA LYS A 87 -12.65 5.45 -8.48
C LYS A 87 -11.58 5.83 -7.47
N ILE A 88 -10.76 4.85 -7.06
CA ILE A 88 -9.69 5.15 -6.11
C ILE A 88 -8.61 6.00 -6.76
N TRP A 89 -8.30 5.82 -8.05
CA TRP A 89 -7.35 6.67 -8.77
C TRP A 89 -7.85 8.11 -8.88
N GLU A 90 -9.12 8.32 -9.26
CA GLU A 90 -9.72 9.66 -9.32
C GLU A 90 -9.70 10.36 -7.95
N ALA A 91 -10.17 9.68 -6.91
CA ALA A 91 -10.19 10.23 -5.56
C ALA A 91 -8.76 10.51 -5.03
N THR A 92 -7.80 9.64 -5.32
CA THR A 92 -6.41 9.83 -4.87
C THR A 92 -5.68 10.93 -5.65
N GLU A 93 -5.96 11.11 -6.94
CA GLU A 93 -5.39 12.18 -7.75
C GLU A 93 -5.82 13.55 -7.20
N GLU A 94 -7.11 13.73 -6.88
CA GLU A 94 -7.65 14.95 -6.29
C GLU A 94 -6.91 15.36 -5.01
N HIS A 95 -6.57 14.38 -4.17
CA HIS A 95 -5.89 14.59 -2.90
C HIS A 95 -4.36 14.45 -2.97
N LYS A 96 -3.78 14.31 -4.18
CA LYS A 96 -2.34 14.14 -4.42
C LYS A 96 -1.75 12.97 -3.62
N ALA A 97 -2.55 11.92 -3.42
CA ALA A 97 -2.15 10.74 -2.68
C ALA A 97 -1.29 9.81 -3.55
N LEU A 98 -0.52 8.97 -2.88
CA LEU A 98 0.15 7.83 -3.49
C LEU A 98 -0.76 6.61 -3.37
N VAL A 99 -0.83 5.82 -4.44
CA VAL A 99 -1.41 4.49 -4.45
C VAL A 99 -0.27 3.53 -4.72
N ILE A 100 -0.07 2.54 -3.86
CA ILE A 100 1.06 1.61 -3.96
C ILE A 100 0.51 0.19 -3.97
N PRO A 101 0.47 -0.48 -5.13
CA PRO A 101 0.19 -1.90 -5.19
C PRO A 101 1.16 -2.66 -4.29
N HIS A 102 0.64 -3.51 -3.40
CA HIS A 102 1.47 -4.25 -2.45
C HIS A 102 1.30 -5.77 -2.60
N HIS A 103 2.33 -6.51 -2.18
CA HIS A 103 2.48 -7.97 -2.37
C HIS A 103 1.95 -8.49 -3.72
N SER A 104 2.33 -7.81 -4.81
CA SER A 104 1.71 -7.95 -6.13
C SER A 104 1.67 -9.40 -6.63
N ALA A 105 2.71 -10.18 -6.33
CA ALA A 105 2.85 -11.54 -6.81
C ALA A 105 1.88 -12.55 -6.14
N ASN A 106 1.15 -12.20 -5.08
CA ASN A 106 0.37 -13.18 -4.33
C ASN A 106 -0.88 -13.71 -5.10
N VAL A 107 -1.21 -14.99 -4.89
CA VAL A 107 -2.38 -15.65 -5.50
C VAL A 107 -3.72 -15.04 -5.08
N VAL A 108 -3.90 -14.75 -3.79
CA VAL A 108 -5.19 -14.37 -3.19
C VAL A 108 -5.49 -12.89 -3.33
N MET A 109 -4.45 -12.06 -3.21
CA MET A 109 -4.55 -10.61 -2.97
C MET A 109 -3.58 -9.80 -3.82
N GLY A 110 -2.82 -10.49 -4.68
CA GLY A 110 -1.91 -9.87 -5.62
C GLY A 110 -2.63 -9.11 -6.73
N VAL A 111 -1.82 -8.41 -7.51
CA VAL A 111 -2.27 -7.45 -8.52
C VAL A 111 -2.24 -8.15 -9.87
N ASP A 112 -3.36 -8.08 -10.60
CA ASP A 112 -3.38 -8.46 -12.01
C ASP A 112 -3.10 -7.22 -12.85
N TRP A 113 -1.91 -7.17 -13.44
CA TRP A 113 -1.42 -6.03 -14.20
C TRP A 113 -2.27 -5.72 -15.43
N HIS A 114 -3.11 -6.64 -15.90
CA HIS A 114 -4.01 -6.39 -17.03
C HIS A 114 -5.29 -5.64 -16.63
N LEU A 115 -5.55 -5.46 -15.33
CA LEU A 115 -6.69 -4.69 -14.85
C LEU A 115 -6.47 -3.18 -14.90
N GLY A 116 -5.23 -2.73 -15.11
CA GLY A 116 -4.89 -1.33 -15.33
C GLY A 116 -3.87 -0.77 -14.34
N HIS A 117 -3.44 0.44 -14.65
CA HIS A 117 -2.43 1.21 -13.92
C HIS A 117 -2.60 2.70 -14.24
N ASP A 118 -2.59 3.55 -13.22
CA ASP A 118 -2.57 5.01 -13.41
C ASP A 118 -1.22 5.59 -12.93
N PRO A 119 -0.32 5.98 -13.85
CA PRO A 119 1.01 6.46 -13.49
C PRO A 119 1.01 7.81 -12.75
N LYS A 120 -0.12 8.51 -12.65
CA LYS A 120 -0.20 9.75 -11.87
C LYS A 120 -0.19 9.48 -10.36
N VAL A 121 -0.82 8.39 -9.93
CA VAL A 121 -0.99 8.03 -8.52
C VAL A 121 -0.26 6.74 -8.13
N GLU A 122 -0.19 5.76 -9.03
CA GLU A 122 0.54 4.49 -8.86
C GLU A 122 2.02 4.60 -9.23
N ARG A 123 2.72 5.59 -8.67
CA ARG A 123 4.12 5.86 -9.04
C ARG A 123 5.12 4.85 -8.48
N LEU A 124 4.70 4.03 -7.52
CA LEU A 124 5.53 3.06 -6.82
C LEU A 124 4.81 1.72 -6.72
N VAL A 125 5.57 0.62 -6.66
CA VAL A 125 5.09 -0.71 -6.30
C VAL A 125 5.95 -1.29 -5.18
N GLU A 126 5.32 -2.01 -4.25
CA GLU A 126 6.05 -2.79 -3.25
C GLU A 126 6.73 -4.00 -3.90
N ILE A 127 8.05 -3.93 -4.06
CA ILE A 127 8.83 -5.02 -4.66
C ILE A 127 9.21 -6.09 -3.62
N TYR A 128 9.23 -5.73 -2.35
CA TYR A 128 9.59 -6.62 -1.24
C TYR A 128 8.83 -6.29 0.03
N SER A 129 8.41 -7.32 0.75
CA SER A 129 7.88 -7.21 2.11
C SER A 129 8.31 -8.39 2.98
N ILE A 130 7.83 -8.43 4.23
CA ILE A 130 8.03 -9.59 5.11
C ILE A 130 7.45 -10.89 4.53
N TRP A 131 6.58 -10.81 3.51
CA TRP A 131 6.02 -12.00 2.85
C TRP A 131 6.92 -12.55 1.76
N GLY A 132 7.90 -11.78 1.31
CA GLY A 132 8.85 -12.16 0.27
C GLY A 132 9.04 -11.06 -0.76
N ASN A 133 9.82 -11.41 -1.79
CA ASN A 133 10.12 -10.59 -2.95
C ASN A 133 9.07 -10.86 -4.04
N SER A 134 8.50 -9.79 -4.59
CA SER A 134 7.51 -9.79 -5.70
C SER A 134 8.13 -9.47 -7.07
N GLU A 135 9.44 -9.25 -7.15
CA GLU A 135 10.16 -8.89 -8.38
C GLU A 135 9.93 -9.89 -9.50
N ARG A 136 10.15 -11.18 -9.24
CA ARG A 136 10.10 -12.29 -10.22
C ARG A 136 9.72 -13.61 -9.55
N SER A 137 9.39 -14.64 -10.31
CA SER A 137 8.98 -15.92 -9.72
C SER A 137 10.13 -16.76 -9.17
N ALA A 138 9.82 -17.71 -8.30
CA ALA A 138 10.76 -18.72 -7.81
C ALA A 138 11.39 -19.50 -8.97
N ARG A 139 10.62 -19.78 -10.03
CA ARG A 139 11.11 -20.46 -11.24
C ARG A 139 12.15 -19.63 -11.99
N GLN A 140 12.07 -18.31 -11.89
CA GLN A 140 13.02 -17.36 -12.46
C GLN A 140 14.17 -17.01 -11.50
N GLY A 141 14.32 -17.75 -10.40
CA GLY A 141 15.44 -17.60 -9.47
C GLY A 141 15.22 -16.56 -8.37
N ASN A 142 13.96 -16.26 -7.99
CA ASN A 142 13.69 -15.48 -6.79
C ASN A 142 14.19 -16.22 -5.53
N PRO A 143 15.12 -15.64 -4.74
CA PRO A 143 15.67 -16.31 -3.57
C PRO A 143 14.67 -16.39 -2.40
N ILE A 144 13.71 -15.46 -2.34
CA ILE A 144 12.75 -15.31 -1.23
C ILE A 144 11.34 -15.04 -1.77
N PRO A 145 10.76 -15.94 -2.58
CA PRO A 145 9.45 -15.74 -3.17
C PRO A 145 8.36 -15.71 -2.11
N ILE A 146 7.21 -15.13 -2.45
CA ILE A 146 6.03 -15.18 -1.58
C ILE A 146 5.57 -16.63 -1.41
N ARG A 147 5.51 -17.12 -0.17
CA ARG A 147 5.06 -18.48 0.18
C ARG A 147 3.76 -18.51 1.00
N VAL A 148 3.37 -17.39 1.57
CA VAL A 148 2.15 -17.26 2.39
C VAL A 148 0.92 -17.17 1.50
N LEU A 149 -0.25 -17.51 2.06
CA LEU A 149 -1.57 -17.36 1.43
C LEU A 149 -1.59 -17.85 -0.04
N ARG A 150 -1.30 -19.15 -0.21
CA ARG A 150 -1.24 -19.85 -1.51
C ARG A 150 -0.07 -19.44 -2.42
N ALA A 151 0.95 -18.79 -1.87
CA ALA A 151 2.20 -18.43 -2.53
C ALA A 151 2.03 -17.42 -3.68
N GLU A 152 2.98 -17.40 -4.59
CA GLU A 152 3.01 -16.53 -5.76
C GLU A 152 2.18 -17.05 -6.94
N ARG A 153 1.77 -16.15 -7.82
CA ARG A 153 1.10 -16.40 -9.09
C ARG A 153 1.92 -15.81 -10.22
N GLU A 154 2.30 -16.64 -11.18
CA GLU A 154 2.96 -16.19 -12.42
C GLU A 154 2.11 -15.13 -13.14
N GLY A 155 2.76 -14.15 -13.75
CA GLY A 155 2.09 -13.03 -14.43
C GLY A 155 1.66 -11.89 -13.50
N ARG A 156 1.97 -11.97 -12.19
CA ARG A 156 1.67 -10.94 -11.19
C ARG A 156 2.92 -10.33 -10.53
N HIS A 157 4.09 -10.71 -10.98
CA HIS A 157 5.35 -10.19 -10.47
C HIS A 157 5.62 -8.79 -11.01
N VAL A 158 6.44 -8.00 -10.33
CA VAL A 158 6.73 -6.63 -10.75
C VAL A 158 7.31 -6.59 -12.16
N ILE A 159 8.16 -7.57 -12.54
CA ILE A 159 8.68 -7.66 -13.91
C ILE A 159 7.59 -7.83 -14.97
N ASP A 160 6.45 -8.43 -14.63
CA ASP A 160 5.35 -8.63 -15.58
C ASP A 160 4.66 -7.30 -15.90
N GLY A 161 4.42 -6.47 -14.87
CA GLY A 161 3.93 -5.10 -15.04
C GLY A 161 4.89 -4.23 -15.85
N LEU A 162 6.20 -4.33 -15.57
CA LEU A 162 7.22 -3.63 -16.36
C LEU A 162 7.27 -4.11 -17.82
N ALA A 163 7.10 -5.42 -18.06
CA ALA A 163 7.13 -6.01 -19.40
C ALA A 163 5.97 -5.54 -20.28
N ILE A 164 4.82 -5.18 -19.70
CA ILE A 164 3.69 -4.57 -20.43
C ILE A 164 3.79 -3.04 -20.56
N GLY A 165 4.89 -2.45 -20.08
CA GLY A 165 5.23 -1.04 -20.30
C GLY A 165 4.91 -0.08 -19.15
N TYR A 166 4.49 -0.58 -17.98
CA TYR A 166 4.22 0.28 -16.83
C TYR A 166 5.49 0.92 -16.29
N GLN A 167 5.38 2.17 -15.86
CA GLN A 167 6.49 2.96 -15.32
C GLN A 167 6.27 3.17 -13.83
N MET A 168 7.04 2.45 -13.02
CA MET A 168 6.91 2.46 -11.57
C MET A 168 8.30 2.52 -10.93
N GLY A 169 8.42 3.26 -9.84
CA GLY A 169 9.53 3.10 -8.89
C GLY A 169 9.26 1.94 -7.93
N PHE A 170 10.23 1.63 -7.09
CA PHE A 170 10.14 0.51 -6.16
C PHE A 170 10.23 0.99 -4.71
N ILE A 171 9.47 0.34 -3.84
CA ILE A 171 9.55 0.50 -2.39
C ILE A 171 9.58 -0.87 -1.72
N GLY A 172 10.25 -0.95 -0.57
CA GLY A 172 10.17 -2.09 0.33
C GLY A 172 9.28 -1.76 1.52
N GLY A 173 8.41 -2.70 1.91
CA GLY A 173 7.50 -2.55 3.04
C GLY A 173 7.84 -3.49 4.21
N GLY A 174 7.37 -3.10 5.39
CA GLY A 174 7.33 -3.98 6.56
C GLY A 174 6.12 -4.90 6.56
N ARG A 175 5.83 -5.52 7.71
CA ARG A 175 4.50 -6.11 7.97
C ARG A 175 3.48 -4.99 8.16
N HIS A 176 2.20 -5.23 7.85
CA HIS A 176 1.09 -4.46 8.45
C HIS A 176 1.37 -4.30 9.94
N LEU A 177 1.63 -3.06 10.35
CA LEU A 177 1.69 -2.64 11.74
C LEU A 177 0.45 -1.80 12.02
#